data_AF-A0A2M8BZT7-F1
#
_entry.id   AF-A0A2M8BZT7-F1
#
_cell.length_a   1.000
_cell.length_b   1.000
_cell.length_c   1.000
_cell.angle_alpha   90.00
_cell.angle_beta   90.00
_cell.angle_gamma   90.00
#
_symmetry.space_group_name_H-M   'P 1'
#
loop_
_entity.id
_entity.type
_entity.pdbx_description
1 polymer ?
#
loop_
_entity_poly.entity_id
_entity_poly.type
_entity_poly.pdbx_seq_one_letter_code
_entity_poly.pdbx_strand_id
1 'polypeptide(L)'
;MGLAIALTLAAGCTEPNPSFVEPEKCAAGEYLYQQSFAATHPDRLDVLFVVDDTREAGAARYALRESAAEIIGALGDMDYRVGVTTTDGSGQLHNPSAACPSEGYASPDQPSPVESLTCLLNVAEGPLTPPAGIQSILNAVRSDVNANFIRPDARLLVIVVSVYDDCSSNGLIRGPNLDNCEWQQGALTPIVGEGGLARPLISVKQDGNATALAVIVGPNDGQVFPVNTEPEPSCSGVNGTALHGTRYRELADTMGVWGFAESICSGELAAPVVAAIQQLGYSSEARYCLGKAAPNGVREVELIQGDAETGTMLTSNSDAGYAFIGTSRECGNGLVALSEEARVSVRGNSHVQILFCGP
;
A
#
# COMPACT_ATOMS: atom_id res chain seq x y z
N MET A 1 40.94 -16.11 -6.44
CA MET A 1 40.06 -16.24 -7.62
C MET A 1 38.96 -15.21 -7.48
N GLY A 2 39.10 -14.08 -8.19
CA GLY A 2 38.09 -13.01 -8.19
C GLY A 2 37.08 -13.26 -9.29
N LEU A 3 35.80 -13.36 -8.93
CA LEU A 3 34.70 -13.54 -9.87
C LEU A 3 34.30 -12.15 -10.39
N ALA A 4 34.62 -11.85 -11.65
CA ALA A 4 34.16 -10.64 -12.32
C ALA A 4 32.71 -10.86 -12.78
N ILE A 5 31.76 -10.19 -12.13
CA ILE A 5 30.37 -10.12 -12.58
C ILE A 5 30.32 -9.08 -13.70
N ALA A 6 30.17 -9.54 -14.94
CA ALA A 6 29.94 -8.68 -16.09
C ALA A 6 28.50 -8.15 -16.03
N LEU A 7 28.34 -6.88 -15.67
CA LEU A 7 27.09 -6.15 -15.76
C LEU A 7 26.76 -5.93 -17.25
N THR A 8 25.90 -6.75 -17.82
CA THR A 8 25.27 -6.48 -19.12
C THR A 8 24.27 -5.34 -18.93
N LEU A 9 24.72 -4.10 -19.17
CA LEU A 9 23.83 -2.96 -19.38
C LEU A 9 22.98 -3.28 -20.61
N ALA A 10 21.68 -3.52 -20.39
CA ALA A 10 20.72 -3.54 -21.48
C ALA A 10 20.78 -2.16 -22.13
N ALA A 11 21.29 -2.09 -23.36
CA ALA A 11 21.23 -0.90 -24.19
C ALA A 11 19.75 -0.65 -24.54
N GLY A 12 19.05 0.06 -23.64
CA GLY A 12 17.75 0.62 -23.94
C GLY A 12 17.90 1.53 -25.16
N CYS A 13 17.00 1.40 -26.13
CA CYS A 13 16.99 2.23 -27.33
C CYS A 13 16.80 3.70 -26.94
N THR A 14 17.88 4.46 -26.81
CA THR A 14 17.85 5.90 -26.50
C THR A 14 17.62 6.78 -27.72
N GLU A 15 17.65 6.21 -28.94
CA GLU A 15 17.35 6.99 -30.14
C GLU A 15 15.83 7.15 -30.29
N PRO A 16 15.31 8.40 -30.34
CA PRO A 16 13.91 8.66 -30.60
C PRO A 16 13.50 7.95 -31.89
N ASN A 17 12.42 7.17 -31.86
CA ASN A 17 11.96 6.46 -33.05
C ASN A 17 11.67 7.47 -34.17
N PRO A 18 12.51 7.56 -35.22
CA PRO A 18 12.38 8.60 -36.24
C PRO A 18 11.13 8.41 -37.11
N SER A 19 10.41 7.30 -36.93
CA SER A 19 9.18 6.96 -37.65
C SER A 19 7.92 7.41 -36.92
N PHE A 20 8.02 7.89 -35.68
CA PHE A 20 6.85 8.37 -34.94
C PHE A 20 6.53 9.81 -35.36
N VAL A 21 5.53 9.97 -36.23
CA VAL A 21 4.91 11.26 -36.54
C VAL A 21 3.65 11.36 -35.70
N GLU A 22 3.60 12.32 -34.78
CA GLU A 22 2.42 12.54 -33.97
C GLU A 22 1.25 12.99 -34.88
N PRO A 23 0.14 12.23 -34.94
CA PRO A 23 -0.98 12.63 -35.78
C PRO A 23 -1.69 13.84 -35.15
N GLU A 24 -1.85 14.93 -35.92
CA GLU A 24 -2.57 16.13 -35.45
C GLU A 24 -4.01 15.83 -34.98
N LYS A 25 -4.63 14.78 -35.53
CA LYS A 25 -6.02 14.37 -35.26
C LYS A 25 -6.10 12.87 -35.03
N CYS A 26 -7.02 12.46 -34.16
CA CYS A 26 -7.35 11.05 -33.98
C CYS A 26 -7.85 10.42 -35.30
N ALA A 27 -7.71 9.11 -35.43
CA ALA A 27 -8.15 8.41 -36.63
C ALA A 27 -9.68 8.50 -36.80
N ALA A 28 -10.17 8.25 -38.02
CA ALA A 28 -11.62 8.25 -38.25
C ALA A 28 -12.30 7.20 -37.36
N GLY A 29 -13.27 7.64 -36.54
CA GLY A 29 -13.95 6.79 -35.57
C GLY A 29 -13.30 6.77 -34.18
N GLU A 30 -12.22 7.51 -33.96
CA GLU A 30 -11.62 7.73 -32.65
C GLU A 30 -11.94 9.13 -32.10
N TYR A 31 -11.91 9.25 -30.78
CA TYR A 31 -12.13 10.49 -30.03
C TYR A 31 -10.89 10.84 -29.22
N LEU A 32 -10.66 12.15 -29.07
CA LEU A 32 -9.63 12.67 -28.18
C LEU A 32 -10.14 12.58 -26.74
N TYR A 33 -9.41 11.86 -25.91
CA TYR A 33 -9.66 11.73 -24.48
C TYR A 33 -8.60 12.48 -23.69
N GLN A 34 -9.05 13.17 -22.66
CA GLN A 34 -8.23 13.81 -21.65
C GLN A 34 -8.57 13.18 -20.31
N GLN A 35 -7.56 12.66 -19.62
CA GLN A 35 -7.70 12.09 -18.29
C GLN A 35 -6.72 12.75 -17.35
N SER A 36 -7.23 13.21 -16.20
CA SER A 36 -6.43 13.85 -15.17
C SER A 36 -6.31 12.96 -13.94
N PHE A 37 -5.12 12.91 -13.36
CA PHE A 37 -4.80 12.17 -12.16
C PHE A 37 -4.19 13.11 -11.12
N ALA A 38 -4.41 12.84 -9.83
CA ALA A 38 -3.57 13.45 -8.80
C ALA A 38 -2.14 12.91 -8.96
N ALA A 39 -1.15 13.81 -9.01
CA ALA A 39 0.24 13.38 -9.10
C ALA A 39 0.67 12.82 -7.75
N THR A 40 1.23 11.62 -7.73
CA THR A 40 1.68 11.01 -6.48
C THR A 40 3.05 11.54 -6.11
N HIS A 41 3.14 12.16 -4.94
CA HIS A 41 4.33 12.77 -4.41
C HIS A 41 5.32 11.74 -3.85
N PRO A 42 6.60 11.79 -4.26
CA PRO A 42 7.64 10.94 -3.70
C PRO A 42 7.91 11.25 -2.22
N ASP A 43 7.67 12.48 -1.77
CA ASP A 43 7.97 12.96 -0.42
C ASP A 43 6.77 12.88 0.54
N ARG A 44 5.59 12.46 0.07
CA ARG A 44 4.39 12.31 0.89
C ARG A 44 4.00 10.85 1.08
N LEU A 45 3.82 10.43 2.34
CA LEU A 45 3.50 9.04 2.69
C LEU A 45 2.43 8.95 3.78
N ASP A 46 1.32 8.29 3.47
CA ASP A 46 0.37 7.83 4.48
C ASP A 46 0.79 6.43 4.93
N VAL A 47 0.92 6.20 6.22
CA VAL A 47 1.21 4.89 6.82
C VAL A 47 0.01 4.47 7.66
N LEU A 48 -0.59 3.33 7.33
CA LEU A 48 -1.66 2.73 8.11
C LEU A 48 -1.14 1.49 8.83
N PHE A 49 -1.02 1.56 10.15
CA PHE A 49 -0.81 0.37 10.98
C PHE A 49 -2.14 -0.32 11.24
N VAL A 50 -2.19 -1.64 11.02
CA VAL A 50 -3.28 -2.52 11.45
C VAL A 50 -2.73 -3.46 12.50
N VAL A 51 -3.11 -3.22 13.75
CA VAL A 51 -2.51 -3.88 14.91
C VAL A 51 -3.50 -4.85 15.52
N ASP A 52 -3.07 -6.09 15.69
CA ASP A 52 -3.84 -7.12 16.37
C ASP A 52 -4.11 -6.74 17.81
N ASP A 53 -5.40 -6.61 18.14
CA ASP A 53 -5.92 -6.22 19.44
C ASP A 53 -6.33 -7.41 20.31
N THR A 54 -6.05 -8.64 19.89
CA THR A 54 -6.24 -9.83 20.73
C THR A 54 -5.35 -9.80 21.98
N ARG A 55 -5.69 -10.63 22.96
CA ARG A 55 -4.93 -10.75 24.20
C ARG A 55 -3.52 -11.27 23.93
N GLU A 56 -3.42 -12.26 23.06
CA GLU A 56 -2.21 -12.97 22.69
C GLU A 56 -1.20 -12.04 22.02
N ALA A 57 -1.67 -11.00 21.33
CA ALA A 57 -0.84 -9.96 20.72
C ALA A 57 -0.20 -8.98 21.73
N GLY A 58 -0.43 -9.13 23.04
CA GLY A 58 0.01 -8.16 24.06
C GLY A 58 1.51 -7.85 24.04
N ALA A 59 2.37 -8.86 23.86
CA ALA A 59 3.82 -8.68 23.78
C ALA A 59 4.22 -7.92 22.49
N ALA A 60 3.65 -8.29 21.35
CA ALA A 60 3.87 -7.60 20.08
C ALA A 60 3.39 -6.14 20.10
N ARG A 61 2.20 -5.88 20.67
CA ARG A 61 1.66 -4.52 20.85
C ARG A 61 2.59 -3.65 21.68
N TYR A 62 3.09 -4.18 22.79
CA TYR A 62 4.06 -3.47 23.62
C TYR A 62 5.34 -3.18 22.84
N ALA A 63 5.95 -4.18 22.19
CA ALA A 63 7.16 -4.01 21.41
C ALA A 63 7.00 -2.98 20.28
N LEU A 64 5.87 -3.00 19.57
CA LEU A 64 5.57 -2.04 18.50
C LEU A 64 5.51 -0.61 19.04
N ARG A 65 4.82 -0.41 20.17
CA ARG A 65 4.72 0.90 20.81
C ARG A 65 6.08 1.45 21.24
N GLU A 66 6.93 0.61 21.84
CA GLU A 66 8.29 1.02 22.23
C GLU A 66 9.17 1.36 21.02
N SER A 67 8.80 0.90 19.82
CA SER A 67 9.52 1.17 18.55
C SER A 67 9.16 2.52 17.90
N ALA A 68 8.24 3.30 18.49
CA ALA A 68 7.71 4.52 17.85
C ALA A 68 8.80 5.52 17.43
N ALA A 69 9.85 5.71 18.25
CA ALA A 69 10.94 6.62 17.93
C ALA A 69 11.73 6.18 16.68
N GLU A 70 11.99 4.88 16.54
CA GLU A 70 12.69 4.32 15.38
C GLU A 70 11.84 4.40 14.12
N ILE A 71 10.53 4.15 14.24
CA ILE A 71 9.57 4.28 13.14
C ILE A 71 9.53 5.71 12.62
N ILE A 72 9.40 6.72 13.50
CA ILE A 72 9.44 8.13 13.11
C ILE A 72 10.80 8.49 12.51
N GLY A 73 11.90 8.00 13.10
CA GLY A 73 13.25 8.20 12.57
C GLY A 73 13.43 7.64 11.15
N ALA A 74 12.82 6.49 10.85
CA ALA A 74 12.87 5.85 9.54
C ALA A 74 12.06 6.58 8.46
N LEU A 75 11.06 7.39 8.85
CA LEU A 75 10.31 8.24 7.92
C LEU A 75 11.11 9.50 7.53
N GLY A 76 12.06 9.93 8.37
CA GLY A 76 12.94 11.06 8.10
C GLY A 76 12.18 12.37 7.88
N ASP A 77 12.54 13.11 6.82
CA ASP A 77 11.97 14.41 6.47
C ASP A 77 10.68 14.32 5.60
N MET A 78 10.06 13.14 5.47
CA MET A 78 8.85 12.99 4.68
C MET A 78 7.65 13.76 5.27
N ASP A 79 6.78 14.26 4.40
CA ASP A 79 5.44 14.71 4.79
C ASP A 79 4.55 13.46 5.01
N TYR A 80 4.63 12.90 6.21
CA TYR A 80 3.93 11.67 6.56
C TYR A 80 2.64 11.88 7.37
N ARG A 81 1.76 10.89 7.29
CA ARG A 81 0.64 10.68 8.23
C ARG A 81 0.63 9.24 8.68
N VAL A 82 0.81 9.00 9.98
CA VAL A 82 0.78 7.64 10.54
C VAL A 82 -0.50 7.43 11.33
N GLY A 83 -1.43 6.66 10.78
CA GLY A 83 -2.66 6.22 11.44
C GLY A 83 -2.51 4.80 11.99
N VAL A 84 -3.27 4.49 13.03
CA VAL A 84 -3.34 3.15 13.62
C VAL A 84 -4.80 2.72 13.64
N THR A 85 -5.11 1.50 13.23
CA THR A 85 -6.40 0.84 13.45
C THR A 85 -6.16 -0.57 13.98
N THR A 86 -7.20 -1.31 14.36
CA THR A 86 -7.07 -2.67 14.90
C THR A 86 -7.60 -3.73 13.94
N THR A 87 -7.43 -5.00 14.31
CA THR A 87 -7.97 -6.13 13.57
C THR A 87 -9.47 -6.39 13.81
N ASP A 88 -10.21 -5.46 14.41
CA ASP A 88 -11.64 -5.67 14.74
C ASP A 88 -12.59 -5.64 13.53
N GLY A 89 -12.09 -5.29 12.35
CA GLY A 89 -12.84 -5.15 11.10
C GLY A 89 -13.53 -3.79 10.92
N SER A 90 -13.48 -2.88 11.91
CA SER A 90 -14.13 -1.56 11.82
C SER A 90 -13.35 -0.61 10.91
N GLY A 91 -12.02 -0.70 10.93
CA GLY A 91 -11.13 0.24 10.23
C GLY A 91 -11.12 1.65 10.81
N GLN A 92 -11.82 1.93 11.92
CA GLN A 92 -11.77 3.24 12.55
C GLN A 92 -10.35 3.51 13.05
N LEU A 93 -9.81 4.71 12.81
CA LEU A 93 -8.53 5.08 13.40
C LEU A 93 -8.64 5.10 14.93
N HIS A 94 -7.72 4.39 15.57
CA HIS A 94 -7.59 4.27 17.00
C HIS A 94 -7.18 5.61 17.62
N ASN A 95 -7.94 6.05 18.61
CA ASN A 95 -7.66 7.25 19.37
C ASN A 95 -8.00 6.99 20.86
N PRO A 96 -7.06 6.42 21.64
CA PRO A 96 -7.35 5.90 22.97
C PRO A 96 -7.63 6.99 24.01
N SER A 97 -7.24 8.24 23.76
CA SER A 97 -7.40 9.31 24.74
C SER A 97 -7.40 10.69 24.10
N ALA A 98 -7.95 11.68 24.81
CA ALA A 98 -7.88 13.09 24.41
C ALA A 98 -6.44 13.67 24.38
N ALA A 99 -5.45 12.92 24.88
CA ALA A 99 -4.03 13.30 24.78
C ALA A 99 -3.39 12.88 23.45
N CYS A 100 -4.01 11.96 22.70
CA CYS A 100 -3.56 11.62 21.35
C CYS A 100 -4.04 12.68 20.35
N PRO A 101 -3.44 12.75 19.15
CA PRO A 101 -3.88 13.69 18.12
C PRO A 101 -5.39 13.58 17.83
N SER A 102 -6.09 14.72 17.77
CA SER A 102 -7.53 14.76 17.50
C SER A 102 -7.90 14.14 16.16
N GLU A 103 -7.01 14.28 15.18
CA GLU A 103 -7.19 13.74 13.81
C GLU A 103 -6.95 12.22 13.72
N GLY A 104 -6.47 11.57 14.79
CA GLY A 104 -6.22 10.13 14.81
C GLY A 104 -4.96 9.66 14.08
N TYR A 105 -4.08 10.57 13.66
CA TYR A 105 -2.78 10.25 13.05
C TYR A 105 -1.64 11.12 13.57
N ALA A 106 -0.42 10.58 13.54
CA ALA A 106 0.82 11.32 13.81
C ALA A 106 1.36 11.97 12.52
N SER A 107 1.94 13.17 12.62
CA SER A 107 2.51 13.90 11.48
C SER A 107 3.73 14.73 11.91
N PRO A 108 4.63 15.14 10.99
CA PRO A 108 5.81 15.93 11.33
C PRO A 108 5.47 17.33 11.88
N ASP A 109 4.30 17.87 11.56
CA ASP A 109 3.85 19.20 12.02
C ASP A 109 3.42 19.23 13.50
N GLN A 110 3.34 18.07 14.16
CA GLN A 110 2.98 17.98 15.58
C GLN A 110 4.18 18.33 16.46
N PRO A 111 3.97 18.93 17.65
CA PRO A 111 5.08 19.28 18.55
C PRO A 111 5.96 18.10 18.97
N SER A 112 5.38 16.90 19.00
CA SER A 112 6.07 15.66 19.37
C SER A 112 5.50 14.48 18.58
N PRO A 113 5.98 14.21 17.35
CA PRO A 113 5.45 13.13 16.52
C PRO A 113 5.68 11.74 17.13
N VAL A 114 6.78 11.56 17.87
CA VAL A 114 7.09 10.31 18.57
C VAL A 114 6.10 10.02 19.70
N GLU A 115 5.79 11.01 20.54
CA GLU A 115 4.77 10.84 21.59
C GLU A 115 3.38 10.65 20.99
N SER A 116 3.08 11.34 19.89
CA SER A 116 1.82 11.18 19.14
C SER A 116 1.66 9.76 18.63
N LEU A 117 2.68 9.20 17.97
CA LEU A 117 2.65 7.81 17.50
C LEU A 117 2.63 6.81 18.65
N THR A 118 3.42 7.03 19.71
CA THR A 118 3.38 6.20 20.93
C THR A 118 1.96 6.14 21.52
N CYS A 119 1.25 7.27 21.53
CA CYS A 119 -0.13 7.36 22.00
C CYS A 119 -1.08 6.53 21.13
N LEU A 120 -0.96 6.64 19.80
CA LEU A 120 -1.76 5.90 18.83
C LEU A 120 -1.43 4.40 18.80
N LEU A 121 -0.20 3.99 19.09
CA LEU A 121 0.18 2.57 19.18
C LEU A 121 -0.19 1.93 20.53
N ASN A 122 -0.76 2.70 21.47
CA ASN A 122 -1.27 2.17 22.74
C ASN A 122 -2.65 1.51 22.53
N VAL A 123 -2.67 0.46 21.72
CA VAL A 123 -3.85 -0.36 21.39
C VAL A 123 -4.23 -1.21 22.59
N ALA A 124 -5.47 -1.08 23.07
CA ALA A 124 -6.00 -1.88 24.17
C ALA A 124 -6.38 -3.30 23.69
N GLU A 125 -6.56 -4.23 24.64
CA GLU A 125 -7.17 -5.54 24.29
C GLU A 125 -8.60 -5.30 23.81
N GLY A 126 -8.91 -5.79 22.61
CA GLY A 126 -10.21 -5.74 21.98
C GLY A 126 -11.18 -6.80 22.50
N PRO A 127 -12.42 -6.82 21.99
CA PRO A 127 -13.35 -7.90 22.28
C PRO A 127 -12.84 -9.24 21.71
N LEU A 128 -13.34 -10.35 22.27
CA LEU A 128 -13.10 -11.70 21.72
C LEU A 128 -13.89 -11.88 20.42
N THR A 129 -13.36 -11.31 19.32
CA THR A 129 -13.88 -11.42 17.97
C THR A 129 -12.80 -11.89 17.02
N PRO A 130 -13.12 -12.72 16.01
CA PRO A 130 -12.14 -13.21 15.05
C PRO A 130 -11.46 -12.01 14.34
N PRO A 131 -10.13 -11.95 14.28
CA PRO A 131 -9.40 -10.83 13.67
C PRO A 131 -9.76 -10.70 12.19
N ALA A 132 -10.17 -9.52 11.73
CA ALA A 132 -10.53 -9.21 10.35
C ALA A 132 -9.69 -8.03 9.84
N GLY A 133 -8.37 -8.12 9.99
CA GLY A 133 -7.46 -7.01 9.68
C GLY A 133 -7.49 -6.58 8.22
N ILE A 134 -7.69 -7.48 7.24
CA ILE A 134 -7.81 -7.08 5.83
C ILE A 134 -9.08 -6.24 5.64
N GLN A 135 -10.20 -6.63 6.26
CA GLN A 135 -11.42 -5.83 6.27
C GLN A 135 -11.20 -4.47 6.97
N SER A 136 -10.42 -4.43 8.06
CA SER A 136 -10.03 -3.17 8.70
C SER A 136 -9.25 -2.27 7.75
N ILE A 137 -8.30 -2.79 6.95
CA ILE A 137 -7.59 -2.01 5.93
C ILE A 137 -8.59 -1.36 4.98
N LEU A 138 -9.48 -2.17 4.40
CA LEU A 138 -10.45 -1.71 3.40
C LEU A 138 -11.44 -0.69 3.97
N ASN A 139 -11.80 -0.80 5.25
CA ASN A 139 -12.63 0.19 5.90
C ASN A 139 -11.84 1.45 6.25
N ALA A 140 -10.59 1.31 6.68
CA ALA A 140 -9.77 2.41 7.14
C ALA A 140 -9.43 3.43 6.03
N VAL A 141 -9.30 2.95 4.79
CA VAL A 141 -9.00 3.78 3.62
C VAL A 141 -10.21 4.54 3.08
N ARG A 142 -11.41 4.30 3.61
CA ARG A 142 -12.63 4.98 3.16
C ARG A 142 -12.78 6.34 3.81
N SER A 143 -13.13 7.34 3.00
CA SER A 143 -13.32 8.71 3.46
C SER A 143 -14.53 8.90 4.39
N ASP A 144 -15.53 8.01 4.33
CA ASP A 144 -16.69 8.05 5.22
C ASP A 144 -16.42 7.44 6.60
N VAL A 145 -15.30 6.71 6.75
CA VAL A 145 -14.83 6.15 8.03
C VAL A 145 -13.75 7.05 8.64
N ASN A 146 -12.70 7.35 7.87
CA ASN A 146 -11.59 8.19 8.31
C ASN A 146 -11.43 9.37 7.36
N ALA A 147 -12.27 10.38 7.58
CA ALA A 147 -12.21 11.61 6.81
C ALA A 147 -10.79 12.21 6.86
N ASN A 148 -10.29 12.61 5.69
CA ASN A 148 -9.01 13.28 5.54
C ASN A 148 -7.76 12.49 5.96
N PHE A 149 -7.83 11.19 6.29
CA PHE A 149 -6.60 10.43 6.58
C PHE A 149 -5.80 10.21 5.29
N ILE A 150 -6.39 9.48 4.34
CA ILE A 150 -5.77 9.16 3.05
C ILE A 150 -5.74 10.41 2.17
N ARG A 151 -4.54 10.86 1.81
CA ARG A 151 -4.36 11.98 0.86
C ARG A 151 -4.36 11.45 -0.57
N PRO A 152 -5.05 12.10 -1.52
CA PRO A 152 -5.10 11.62 -2.90
C PRO A 152 -3.73 11.62 -3.60
N ASP A 153 -2.81 12.48 -3.15
CA ASP A 153 -1.51 12.72 -3.76
C ASP A 153 -0.34 12.12 -2.95
N ALA A 154 -0.60 11.51 -1.79
CA ALA A 154 0.42 10.76 -1.05
C ALA A 154 0.42 9.28 -1.44
N ARG A 155 1.54 8.61 -1.20
CA ARG A 155 1.60 7.14 -1.22
C ARG A 155 0.94 6.56 0.02
N LEU A 156 0.58 5.28 -0.01
CA LEU A 156 0.03 4.53 1.10
C LEU A 156 0.90 3.30 1.37
N LEU A 157 1.46 3.21 2.57
CA LEU A 157 2.04 1.98 3.10
C LEU A 157 1.13 1.43 4.19
N VAL A 158 0.63 0.22 3.99
CA VAL A 158 -0.11 -0.50 5.01
C VAL A 158 0.83 -1.45 5.73
N ILE A 159 0.85 -1.44 7.05
CA ILE A 159 1.68 -2.33 7.87
C ILE A 159 0.76 -3.12 8.80
N VAL A 160 0.68 -4.42 8.60
CA VAL A 160 -0.08 -5.32 9.47
C VAL A 160 0.87 -5.96 10.48
N VAL A 161 0.50 -5.92 11.75
CA VAL A 161 1.18 -6.64 12.83
C VAL A 161 0.17 -7.52 13.53
N SER A 162 0.27 -8.84 13.35
CA SER A 162 -0.75 -9.78 13.85
C SER A 162 -0.15 -11.11 14.31
N VAL A 163 -0.69 -11.66 15.40
CA VAL A 163 -0.35 -13.02 15.87
C VAL A 163 -1.37 -14.06 15.42
N TYR A 164 -2.52 -13.63 14.90
CA TYR A 164 -3.52 -14.46 14.23
C TYR A 164 -3.56 -14.21 12.72
N ASP A 165 -4.16 -15.14 11.96
CA ASP A 165 -4.49 -14.89 10.55
C ASP A 165 -5.72 -13.97 10.38
N ASP A 166 -5.95 -13.52 9.15
CA ASP A 166 -7.13 -12.75 8.78
C ASP A 166 -8.39 -13.63 8.61
N CYS A 167 -9.44 -13.32 9.36
CA CYS A 167 -10.76 -13.94 9.30
C CYS A 167 -11.80 -13.12 8.50
N SER A 168 -11.37 -12.23 7.59
CA SER A 168 -12.29 -11.40 6.81
C SER A 168 -13.24 -12.25 5.97
N SER A 169 -14.55 -12.14 6.28
CA SER A 169 -15.58 -13.09 5.82
C SER A 169 -16.93 -12.45 5.48
N ASN A 170 -16.99 -11.12 5.30
CA ASN A 170 -18.24 -10.37 5.14
C ASN A 170 -19.29 -10.67 6.24
N GLY A 171 -18.81 -10.98 7.46
CA GLY A 171 -19.65 -11.28 8.62
C GLY A 171 -20.24 -12.69 8.66
N LEU A 172 -19.75 -13.62 7.84
CA LEU A 172 -20.12 -15.04 7.88
C LEU A 172 -19.49 -15.76 9.08
N ILE A 173 -18.25 -15.42 9.45
CA ILE A 173 -17.59 -15.94 10.65
C ILE A 173 -17.93 -15.04 11.85
N ARG A 174 -18.43 -15.64 12.93
CA ARG A 174 -18.85 -14.95 14.16
C ARG A 174 -18.53 -15.79 15.39
N GLY A 175 -18.60 -15.16 16.56
CA GLY A 175 -18.46 -15.82 17.86
C GLY A 175 -17.07 -15.66 18.47
N PRO A 176 -16.88 -16.15 19.70
CA PRO A 176 -15.67 -15.85 20.48
C PRO A 176 -14.45 -16.70 20.13
N ASN A 177 -14.61 -17.69 19.26
CA ASN A 177 -13.51 -18.56 18.88
C ASN A 177 -12.69 -17.93 17.75
N LEU A 178 -11.48 -17.51 18.07
CA LEU A 178 -10.56 -16.82 17.16
C LEU A 178 -10.08 -17.76 16.03
N ASP A 179 -10.05 -19.07 16.29
CA ASP A 179 -9.57 -20.08 15.34
C ASP A 179 -10.60 -20.45 14.27
N ASN A 180 -11.80 -19.87 14.32
CA ASN A 180 -12.88 -20.21 13.38
C ASN A 180 -12.47 -20.01 11.92
N CYS A 181 -11.57 -19.06 11.60
CA CYS A 181 -11.13 -18.88 10.23
C CYS A 181 -10.17 -19.95 9.74
N GLU A 182 -9.43 -20.62 10.63
CA GLU A 182 -8.59 -21.77 10.26
C GLU A 182 -9.45 -22.93 9.71
N TRP A 183 -10.63 -23.13 10.28
CA TRP A 183 -11.51 -24.27 9.95
C TRP A 183 -12.55 -23.96 8.87
N GLN A 184 -12.88 -22.68 8.66
CA GLN A 184 -13.98 -22.25 7.78
C GLN A 184 -13.50 -21.50 6.54
N GLN A 185 -12.48 -22.03 5.86
CA GLN A 185 -11.89 -21.44 4.66
C GLN A 185 -12.94 -21.08 3.58
N GLY A 186 -13.99 -21.89 3.43
CA GLY A 186 -15.08 -21.62 2.47
C GLY A 186 -16.02 -20.46 2.84
N ALA A 187 -15.95 -19.96 4.07
CA ALA A 187 -16.71 -18.78 4.53
C ALA A 187 -15.88 -17.48 4.44
N LEU A 188 -14.59 -17.57 4.16
CA LEU A 188 -13.72 -16.41 4.04
C LEU A 188 -13.92 -15.72 2.69
N THR A 189 -13.78 -14.40 2.68
CA THR A 189 -13.73 -13.66 1.42
C THR A 189 -12.39 -13.99 0.73
N PRO A 190 -12.39 -14.38 -0.55
CA PRO A 190 -11.15 -14.68 -1.26
C PRO A 190 -10.18 -13.49 -1.25
N ILE A 191 -8.87 -13.73 -1.23
CA ILE A 191 -7.87 -12.68 -1.40
C ILE A 191 -7.85 -12.22 -2.87
N VAL A 192 -7.81 -13.18 -3.79
CA VAL A 192 -7.79 -12.96 -5.24
C VAL A 192 -9.12 -13.39 -5.90
N GLY A 193 -9.35 -12.90 -7.13
CA GLY A 193 -10.52 -13.26 -7.94
C GLY A 193 -11.65 -12.23 -7.90
N GLU A 194 -12.81 -12.60 -8.45
CA GLU A 194 -13.99 -11.75 -8.46
C GLU A 194 -14.54 -11.58 -7.04
N GLY A 195 -14.67 -10.32 -6.59
CA GLY A 195 -15.01 -10.02 -5.20
C GLY A 195 -13.88 -10.21 -4.19
N GLY A 196 -12.64 -10.47 -4.66
CA GLY A 196 -11.48 -10.65 -3.79
C GLY A 196 -11.01 -9.35 -3.11
N LEU A 197 -10.37 -9.49 -1.95
CA LEU A 197 -9.95 -8.38 -1.10
C LEU A 197 -8.73 -7.59 -1.62
N ALA A 198 -7.88 -8.19 -2.47
CA ALA A 198 -6.67 -7.53 -2.95
C ALA A 198 -6.94 -6.37 -3.90
N ARG A 199 -7.91 -6.52 -4.81
CA ARG A 199 -8.19 -5.51 -5.84
C ARG A 199 -8.65 -4.17 -5.26
N PRO A 200 -9.60 -4.13 -4.30
CA PRO A 200 -9.95 -2.88 -3.61
C PRO A 200 -8.75 -2.18 -2.98
N LEU A 201 -7.82 -2.92 -2.37
CA LEU A 201 -6.62 -2.35 -1.75
C LEU A 201 -5.67 -1.74 -2.80
N ILE A 202 -5.36 -2.48 -3.87
CA ILE A 202 -4.50 -1.98 -4.96
C ILE A 202 -5.11 -0.71 -5.60
N SER A 203 -6.44 -0.62 -5.62
CA SER A 203 -7.17 0.49 -6.25
C SER A 203 -7.43 1.68 -5.31
N VAL A 204 -6.87 1.68 -4.08
CA VAL A 204 -7.05 2.81 -3.14
C VAL A 204 -6.46 4.10 -3.70
N LYS A 205 -5.33 3.99 -4.39
CA LYS A 205 -4.67 5.10 -5.08
C LYS A 205 -4.88 4.97 -6.59
N GLN A 206 -4.94 6.11 -7.27
CA GLN A 206 -5.05 6.14 -8.73
C GLN A 206 -3.76 5.69 -9.42
N ASP A 207 -2.63 5.95 -8.76
CA ASP A 207 -1.33 5.41 -9.13
C ASP A 207 -1.23 3.96 -8.65
N GLY A 208 -1.08 3.03 -9.60
CA GLY A 208 -1.06 1.59 -9.34
C GLY A 208 0.10 1.11 -8.46
N ASN A 209 1.14 1.92 -8.31
CA ASN A 209 2.28 1.63 -7.43
C ASN A 209 2.28 2.48 -6.16
N ALA A 210 1.28 3.33 -5.95
CA ALA A 210 1.24 4.21 -4.78
C ALA A 210 0.69 3.51 -3.53
N THR A 211 0.34 2.22 -3.61
CA THR A 211 -0.09 1.42 -2.45
C THR A 211 0.86 0.24 -2.26
N ALA A 212 1.41 0.11 -1.06
CA ALA A 212 2.27 -1.00 -0.68
C ALA A 212 1.78 -1.64 0.63
N LEU A 213 2.15 -2.90 0.85
CA LEU A 213 1.73 -3.69 2.00
C LEU A 213 2.92 -4.42 2.61
N ALA A 214 3.09 -4.23 3.91
CA ALA A 214 3.97 -5.03 4.75
C ALA A 214 3.15 -5.83 5.76
N VAL A 215 3.44 -7.12 5.89
CA VAL A 215 2.80 -8.00 6.88
C VAL A 215 3.85 -8.60 7.79
N ILE A 216 3.70 -8.41 9.08
CA ILE A 216 4.59 -8.92 10.13
C ILE A 216 3.75 -9.88 10.97
N VAL A 217 3.80 -11.15 10.56
CA VAL A 217 2.86 -12.20 10.99
C VAL A 217 3.59 -13.53 11.16
N GLY A 218 2.95 -14.55 11.74
CA GLY A 218 3.54 -15.88 11.81
C GLY A 218 3.85 -16.46 10.40
N PRO A 219 4.92 -17.26 10.25
CA PRO A 219 5.24 -17.90 8.99
C PRO A 219 4.12 -18.85 8.53
N ASN A 220 3.90 -18.92 7.23
CA ASN A 220 3.06 -19.95 6.63
C ASN A 220 3.94 -21.17 6.34
N ASP A 221 3.60 -22.33 6.92
CA ASP A 221 4.27 -23.61 6.68
C ASP A 221 3.39 -24.58 5.86
N GLY A 222 2.24 -24.12 5.40
CA GLY A 222 1.27 -24.89 4.60
C GLY A 222 0.42 -25.86 5.42
N GLN A 223 0.44 -25.80 6.75
CA GLN A 223 -0.42 -26.64 7.57
C GLN A 223 -1.90 -26.28 7.39
N VAL A 224 -2.74 -27.32 7.43
CA VAL A 224 -4.20 -27.20 7.38
C VAL A 224 -4.75 -27.93 8.60
N PHE A 225 -5.51 -27.22 9.42
CA PHE A 225 -6.05 -27.76 10.66
C PHE A 225 -7.42 -28.41 10.44
N PRO A 226 -7.65 -29.64 10.93
CA PRO A 226 -9.00 -30.21 10.99
C PRO A 226 -9.98 -29.32 11.75
N VAL A 227 -11.27 -29.43 11.43
CA VAL A 227 -12.31 -28.68 12.14
C VAL A 227 -12.30 -29.04 13.63
N ASN A 228 -12.31 -28.02 14.50
CA ASN A 228 -12.26 -28.14 15.96
C ASN A 228 -10.94 -28.67 16.55
N THR A 229 -9.84 -28.66 15.80
CA THR A 229 -8.50 -28.85 16.39
C THR A 229 -7.87 -27.49 16.62
N GLU A 230 -7.39 -27.29 17.85
CA GLU A 230 -6.60 -26.11 18.20
C GLU A 230 -5.39 -25.99 17.26
N PRO A 231 -5.24 -24.86 16.55
CA PRO A 231 -4.10 -24.64 15.68
C PRO A 231 -2.80 -24.64 16.48
N GLU A 232 -1.79 -25.35 15.99
CA GLU A 232 -0.46 -25.26 16.57
C GLU A 232 0.19 -23.92 16.19
N PRO A 233 0.96 -23.29 17.09
CA PRO A 233 1.69 -22.09 16.71
C PRO A 233 2.73 -22.32 15.63
N SER A 234 2.76 -21.42 14.66
CA SER A 234 3.75 -21.40 13.58
C SER A 234 5.14 -20.96 14.05
N CYS A 235 5.19 -20.09 15.06
CA CYS A 235 6.44 -19.60 15.66
C CYS A 235 6.24 -19.07 17.08
N SER A 236 7.35 -18.95 17.80
CA SER A 236 7.45 -18.26 19.09
C SER A 236 8.73 -17.44 19.17
N GLY A 237 8.67 -16.28 19.81
CA GLY A 237 9.80 -15.38 20.00
C GLY A 237 9.58 -14.35 21.11
N VAL A 238 10.39 -13.30 21.13
CA VAL A 238 10.30 -12.24 22.15
C VAL A 238 9.00 -11.42 22.07
N ASN A 239 8.39 -11.36 20.89
CA ASN A 239 7.12 -10.67 20.64
C ASN A 239 5.88 -11.55 20.92
N GLY A 240 6.08 -12.77 21.44
CA GLY A 240 5.01 -13.73 21.73
C GLY A 240 5.00 -14.92 20.78
N THR A 241 3.84 -15.57 20.71
CA THR A 241 3.58 -16.76 19.91
C THR A 241 2.56 -16.40 18.83
N ALA A 242 2.76 -16.87 17.61
CA ALA A 242 1.89 -16.54 16.49
C ALA A 242 1.42 -17.77 15.72
N LEU A 243 0.15 -17.76 15.34
CA LEU A 243 -0.43 -18.67 14.34
C LEU A 243 0.02 -18.25 12.92
N HIS A 244 -0.35 -19.05 11.94
CA HIS A 244 0.05 -18.86 10.55
C HIS A 244 -0.63 -17.61 9.97
N GLY A 245 0.13 -16.64 9.48
CA GLY A 245 -0.43 -15.47 8.78
C GLY A 245 -0.69 -15.74 7.30
N THR A 246 -1.32 -16.87 6.97
CA THR A 246 -1.42 -17.38 5.59
C THR A 246 -2.09 -16.37 4.65
N ARG A 247 -3.21 -15.79 5.05
CA ARG A 247 -3.98 -14.87 4.21
C ARG A 247 -3.34 -13.50 4.09
N TYR A 248 -2.71 -13.02 5.15
CA TYR A 248 -1.88 -11.81 5.07
C TYR A 248 -0.70 -11.99 4.11
N ARG A 249 -0.04 -13.15 4.14
CA ARG A 249 1.05 -13.47 3.21
C ARG A 249 0.55 -13.63 1.78
N GLU A 250 -0.57 -14.30 1.55
CA GLU A 250 -1.20 -14.38 0.22
C GLU A 250 -1.53 -12.98 -0.33
N LEU A 251 -2.02 -12.08 0.52
CA LEU A 251 -2.28 -10.69 0.14
C LEU A 251 -0.98 -9.96 -0.21
N ALA A 252 0.07 -10.09 0.62
CA ALA A 252 1.38 -9.51 0.32
C ALA A 252 1.98 -10.06 -0.98
N ASP A 253 1.94 -11.38 -1.21
CA ASP A 253 2.41 -12.00 -2.45
C ASP A 253 1.64 -11.49 -3.67
N THR A 254 0.33 -11.23 -3.52
CA THR A 254 -0.52 -10.65 -4.57
C THR A 254 -0.10 -9.22 -4.93
N MET A 255 0.47 -8.46 -3.98
CA MET A 255 1.01 -7.11 -4.22
C MET A 255 2.35 -7.16 -4.99
N GLY A 256 2.95 -8.33 -5.18
CA GLY A 256 4.18 -8.51 -5.95
C GLY A 256 5.36 -7.78 -5.32
N VAL A 257 6.03 -6.91 -6.09
CA VAL A 257 7.17 -6.11 -5.60
C VAL A 257 6.78 -5.09 -4.52
N TRP A 258 5.48 -4.80 -4.37
CA TRP A 258 4.93 -3.90 -3.35
C TRP A 258 4.45 -4.64 -2.10
N GLY A 259 4.64 -5.96 -2.06
CA GLY A 259 4.39 -6.81 -0.91
C GLY A 259 5.68 -7.11 -0.15
N PHE A 260 5.60 -7.02 1.17
CA PHE A 260 6.66 -7.41 2.09
C PHE A 260 6.08 -8.30 3.18
N ALA A 261 6.75 -9.39 3.51
CA ALA A 261 6.29 -10.30 4.55
C ALA A 261 7.46 -10.73 5.43
N GLU A 262 7.33 -10.50 6.74
CA GLU A 262 8.31 -10.89 7.75
C GLU A 262 7.66 -11.67 8.88
N SER A 263 8.49 -12.40 9.63
CA SER A 263 8.02 -13.10 10.82
C SER A 263 7.85 -12.14 11.98
N ILE A 264 6.72 -12.20 12.69
CA ILE A 264 6.58 -11.46 13.96
C ILE A 264 7.49 -12.01 15.07
N CYS A 265 7.98 -13.23 14.92
CA CYS A 265 8.86 -13.89 15.89
C CYS A 265 10.36 -13.60 15.65
N SER A 266 10.74 -12.91 14.58
CA SER A 266 12.15 -12.65 14.22
C SER A 266 12.74 -11.45 14.98
N GLY A 267 12.95 -11.62 16.29
CA GLY A 267 13.69 -10.63 17.10
C GLY A 267 12.91 -9.34 17.39
N GLU A 268 13.57 -8.20 17.31
CA GLU A 268 12.98 -6.88 17.62
C GLU A 268 12.03 -6.43 16.52
N LEU A 269 10.82 -6.02 16.90
CA LEU A 269 9.76 -5.68 15.95
C LEU A 269 10.04 -4.40 15.14
N ALA A 270 10.88 -3.50 15.66
CA ALA A 270 11.26 -2.27 14.96
C ALA A 270 11.94 -2.55 13.61
N ALA A 271 12.85 -3.54 13.57
CA ALA A 271 13.65 -3.83 12.39
C ALA A 271 12.83 -4.15 11.12
N PRO A 272 11.86 -5.10 11.14
CA PRO A 272 11.03 -5.38 9.96
C PRO A 272 10.12 -4.20 9.60
N VAL A 273 9.63 -3.40 10.56
CA VAL A 273 8.83 -2.20 10.28
C VAL A 273 9.67 -1.14 9.57
N VAL A 274 10.88 -0.87 10.06
CA VAL A 274 11.81 0.08 9.45
C VAL A 274 12.23 -0.38 8.06
N ALA A 275 12.51 -1.68 7.89
CA ALA A 275 12.82 -2.25 6.58
C ALA A 275 11.67 -2.07 5.59
N ALA A 276 10.42 -2.30 6.02
CA ALA A 276 9.24 -2.06 5.20
C ALA A 276 9.10 -0.58 4.78
N ILE A 277 9.29 0.36 5.71
CA ILE A 277 9.28 1.80 5.41
C ILE A 277 10.39 2.16 4.43
N GLN A 278 11.59 1.63 4.60
CA GLN A 278 12.72 1.92 3.71
C GLN A 278 12.52 1.34 2.30
N GLN A 279 12.06 0.09 2.21
CA GLN A 279 11.89 -0.61 0.95
C GLN A 279 10.69 -0.11 0.14
N LEU A 280 9.54 0.02 0.80
CA LEU A 280 8.26 0.30 0.16
C LEU A 280 7.85 1.77 0.28
N GLY A 281 8.30 2.42 1.35
CA GLY A 281 8.01 3.83 1.62
C GLY A 281 8.86 4.80 0.81
N TYR A 282 9.94 4.40 0.12
CA TYR A 282 10.74 5.30 -0.74
C TYR A 282 10.68 4.98 -2.24
N SER A 283 10.32 3.75 -2.60
CA SER A 283 10.24 3.29 -3.98
C SER A 283 8.81 3.37 -4.50
N SER A 284 8.56 4.11 -5.59
CA SER A 284 7.50 3.76 -6.54
C SER A 284 7.61 4.58 -7.82
N GLU A 285 7.77 3.94 -8.98
CA GLU A 285 7.48 4.59 -10.26
C GLU A 285 6.00 5.02 -10.26
N ALA A 286 5.68 6.24 -10.70
CA ALA A 286 4.29 6.67 -10.78
C ALA A 286 3.63 6.06 -12.02
N ARG A 287 2.53 5.32 -11.85
CA ARG A 287 1.89 4.50 -12.88
C ARG A 287 0.40 4.78 -12.99
N TYR A 288 -0.04 5.27 -14.14
CA TYR A 288 -1.42 5.68 -14.38
C TYR A 288 -2.12 4.74 -15.37
N CYS A 289 -3.22 4.11 -14.93
CA CYS A 289 -4.08 3.32 -15.80
C CYS A 289 -5.07 4.21 -16.57
N LEU A 290 -5.12 4.06 -17.89
CA LEU A 290 -6.08 4.77 -18.73
C LEU A 290 -7.50 4.23 -18.55
N GLY A 291 -8.49 5.11 -18.56
CA GLY A 291 -9.91 4.77 -18.49
C GLY A 291 -10.47 4.22 -19.81
N LYS A 292 -9.74 4.42 -20.92
CA LYS A 292 -10.08 3.97 -22.27
C LYS A 292 -8.84 3.43 -22.97
N ALA A 293 -9.04 2.46 -23.85
CA ALA A 293 -7.96 1.91 -24.65
C ALA A 293 -7.30 3.02 -25.51
N ALA A 294 -5.98 3.10 -25.48
CA ALA A 294 -5.18 3.98 -26.33
C ALA A 294 -4.44 3.16 -27.39
N PRO A 295 -5.11 2.67 -28.45
CA PRO A 295 -4.51 1.76 -29.43
C PRO A 295 -3.31 2.37 -30.17
N ASN A 296 -3.31 3.70 -30.33
CA ASN A 296 -2.23 4.45 -30.98
C ASN A 296 -1.27 5.10 -29.96
N GLY A 297 -1.37 4.70 -28.69
CA GLY A 297 -0.57 5.25 -27.61
C GLY A 297 -1.05 6.59 -27.07
N VAL A 298 -0.23 7.15 -26.19
CA VAL A 298 -0.44 8.47 -25.59
C VAL A 298 0.21 9.52 -26.47
N ARG A 299 -0.53 10.62 -26.69
CA ARG A 299 -0.04 11.75 -27.47
C ARG A 299 0.82 12.64 -26.59
N GLU A 300 0.27 13.01 -25.45
CA GLU A 300 0.79 14.08 -24.62
C GLU A 300 0.56 13.75 -23.15
N VAL A 301 1.58 14.05 -22.35
CA VAL A 301 1.50 13.99 -20.89
C VAL A 301 1.98 15.33 -20.36
N GLU A 302 1.11 16.00 -19.63
CA GLU A 302 1.38 17.27 -19.00
C GLU A 302 1.40 17.13 -17.48
N LEU A 303 2.41 17.71 -16.85
CA LEU A 303 2.42 17.93 -15.40
C LEU A 303 1.93 19.35 -15.11
N ILE A 304 0.72 19.46 -14.56
CA ILE A 304 0.08 20.73 -14.22
C ILE A 304 0.31 20.98 -12.73
N GLN A 305 0.94 22.11 -12.37
CA GLN A 305 1.25 22.45 -10.98
C GLN A 305 0.22 23.44 -10.41
N GLY A 306 -0.51 23.04 -9.36
CA GLY A 306 -1.46 23.92 -8.67
C GLY A 306 -2.53 24.48 -9.61
N ASP A 307 -2.78 25.79 -9.53
CA ASP A 307 -3.78 26.49 -10.35
C ASP A 307 -3.23 26.97 -11.70
N ALA A 308 -2.09 26.42 -12.15
CA ALA A 308 -1.49 26.84 -13.42
C ALA A 308 -2.41 26.53 -14.60
N GLU A 309 -2.54 27.50 -15.52
CA GLU A 309 -3.30 27.34 -16.77
C GLU A 309 -2.61 26.42 -17.78
N THR A 310 -1.30 26.15 -17.61
CA THR A 310 -0.47 25.36 -18.53
C THR A 310 0.46 24.44 -17.75
N GLY A 311 0.59 23.19 -18.21
CA GLY A 311 1.49 22.20 -17.64
C GLY A 311 2.89 22.20 -18.25
N THR A 312 3.81 21.51 -17.60
CA THR A 312 5.10 21.13 -18.19
C THR A 312 4.89 19.88 -19.03
N MET A 313 5.20 20.00 -20.32
CA MET A 313 5.18 18.89 -21.26
C MET A 313 6.26 17.87 -20.92
N LEU A 314 5.85 16.63 -20.66
CA LEU A 314 6.77 15.52 -20.50
C LEU A 314 7.04 14.91 -21.87
N THR A 315 8.33 14.71 -22.18
CA THR A 315 8.73 14.08 -23.44
C THR A 315 8.68 12.56 -23.31
N SER A 316 8.32 11.85 -24.37
CA SER A 316 8.27 10.38 -24.31
C SER A 316 9.69 9.79 -24.29
N ASN A 317 9.90 8.76 -23.46
CA ASN A 317 11.14 7.99 -23.34
C ASN A 317 12.41 8.83 -23.06
N SER A 318 12.26 9.92 -22.31
CA SER A 318 13.40 10.69 -21.77
C SER A 318 13.54 10.46 -20.26
N ASP A 319 14.71 10.82 -19.72
CA ASP A 319 15.01 10.69 -18.28
C ASP A 319 14.10 11.55 -17.40
N ALA A 320 13.55 12.64 -17.96
CA ALA A 320 12.53 13.51 -17.37
C ALA A 320 11.14 13.35 -18.01
N GLY A 321 10.92 12.20 -18.62
CA GLY A 321 9.79 11.92 -19.49
C GLY A 321 8.76 10.94 -18.93
N TYR A 322 7.98 10.38 -19.85
CA TYR A 322 7.04 9.29 -19.59
C TYR A 322 7.28 8.10 -20.54
N ALA A 323 6.85 6.92 -20.13
CA ALA A 323 6.78 5.74 -20.96
C ALA A 323 5.33 5.24 -21.07
N PHE A 324 4.83 5.09 -22.29
CA PHE A 324 3.58 4.37 -22.53
C PHE A 324 3.87 2.89 -22.74
N ILE A 325 3.40 2.06 -21.81
CA ILE A 325 3.67 0.62 -21.78
C ILE A 325 2.63 -0.18 -22.58
N GLY A 326 1.48 0.42 -22.89
CA GLY A 326 0.36 -0.29 -23.52
C GLY A 326 -0.48 -1.07 -22.51
N THR A 327 -1.26 -2.05 -23.00
CA THR A 327 -2.11 -2.87 -22.13
C THR A 327 -1.26 -3.78 -21.26
N SER A 328 -1.60 -3.86 -19.98
CA SER A 328 -0.93 -4.74 -19.01
C SER A 328 -1.96 -5.53 -18.22
N ARG A 329 -1.48 -6.46 -17.38
CA ARG A 329 -2.34 -7.19 -16.42
C ARG A 329 -3.00 -6.24 -15.42
N GLU A 330 -2.32 -5.14 -15.08
CA GLU A 330 -2.76 -4.12 -14.13
C GLU A 330 -3.72 -3.12 -14.81
N CYS A 331 -3.38 -2.67 -16.03
CA CYS A 331 -4.13 -1.67 -16.77
C CYS A 331 -4.58 -2.22 -18.13
N GLY A 332 -5.78 -2.78 -18.18
CA GLY A 332 -6.34 -3.38 -19.41
C GLY A 332 -6.53 -2.43 -20.60
N ASN A 333 -6.44 -1.12 -20.36
CA ASN A 333 -6.66 -0.06 -21.35
C ASN A 333 -5.37 0.71 -21.74
N GLY A 334 -4.24 0.42 -21.11
CA GLY A 334 -3.03 1.22 -21.27
C GLY A 334 -2.47 1.70 -19.94
N LEU A 335 -1.16 1.63 -19.82
CA LEU A 335 -0.40 2.10 -18.67
C LEU A 335 0.60 3.19 -19.11
N VAL A 336 0.64 4.28 -18.34
CA VAL A 336 1.65 5.34 -18.46
C VAL A 336 2.50 5.35 -17.20
N ALA A 337 3.82 5.25 -17.35
CA ALA A 337 4.77 5.38 -16.26
C ALA A 337 5.54 6.70 -16.38
N LEU A 338 5.69 7.43 -15.27
CA LEU A 338 6.58 8.59 -15.20
C LEU A 338 7.97 8.19 -14.75
N SER A 339 8.98 8.80 -15.38
CA SER A 339 10.37 8.72 -14.94
C SER A 339 10.57 9.30 -13.54
N GLU A 340 11.69 8.96 -12.90
CA GLU A 340 12.06 9.50 -11.60
C GLU A 340 12.27 11.02 -11.64
N GLU A 341 12.95 11.57 -12.66
CA GLU A 341 13.19 13.02 -12.75
C GLU A 341 11.89 13.80 -13.00
N ALA A 342 10.96 13.24 -13.79
CA ALA A 342 9.63 13.83 -13.95
C ALA A 342 8.88 13.92 -12.61
N ARG A 343 9.06 12.94 -11.73
CA ARG A 343 8.45 12.92 -10.39
C ARG A 343 9.06 13.93 -9.44
N VAL A 344 10.38 14.12 -9.46
CA VAL A 344 11.05 15.15 -8.64
C VAL A 344 10.55 16.56 -8.99
N SER A 345 10.00 16.73 -10.19
CA SER A 345 9.38 17.98 -10.63
C SER A 345 7.94 18.18 -10.12
N VAL A 346 7.32 17.16 -9.53
CA VAL A 346 5.96 17.23 -8.95
C VAL A 346 6.02 18.02 -7.65
N ARG A 347 5.24 19.11 -7.54
CA ARG A 347 5.22 20.02 -6.37
C ARG A 347 3.79 20.40 -5.99
N GLY A 348 3.50 20.48 -4.69
CA GLY A 348 2.19 20.95 -4.20
C GLY A 348 1.01 20.17 -4.76
N ASN A 349 -0.07 20.85 -5.13
CA ASN A 349 -1.25 20.18 -5.74
C ASN A 349 -1.03 19.96 -7.24
N SER A 350 -0.13 19.06 -7.60
CA SER A 350 0.15 18.74 -9.00
C SER A 350 -0.82 17.68 -9.54
N HIS A 351 -1.12 17.79 -10.84
CA HIS A 351 -1.92 16.82 -11.58
C HIS A 351 -1.18 16.36 -12.82
N VAL A 352 -1.34 15.07 -13.16
CA VAL A 352 -0.87 14.51 -14.42
C VAL A 352 -2.05 14.46 -15.38
N GLN A 353 -1.96 15.17 -16.49
CA GLN A 353 -2.94 15.13 -17.55
C GLN A 353 -2.39 14.28 -18.70
N ILE A 354 -3.20 13.33 -19.16
CA ILE A 354 -2.84 12.41 -20.22
C ILE A 354 -3.84 12.57 -21.36
N LEU A 355 -3.32 12.90 -22.54
CA LEU A 355 -4.08 13.08 -23.76
C LEU A 355 -3.82 11.93 -24.72
N PHE A 356 -4.87 11.27 -25.20
CA PHE A 356 -4.76 10.12 -26.10
C PHE A 356 -6.00 9.95 -26.98
N CYS A 357 -5.85 9.19 -28.07
CA CYS A 357 -6.96 8.83 -28.95
C CYS A 357 -7.49 7.44 -28.58
N GLY A 358 -8.80 7.29 -28.48
CA GLY A 358 -9.46 6.02 -28.17
C GLY A 358 -10.75 5.82 -28.99
N PRO A 359 -11.30 4.59 -29.02
CA PRO A 359 -12.49 4.24 -29.79
C PRO A 359 -13.80 4.81 -29.21
#